data_AF-X0YAW7-F1
#
_entry.id   AF-X0YAW7-F1
#
_cell.length_a   1.000
_cell.length_b   1.000
_cell.length_c   1.000
_cell.angle_alpha   90.00
_cell.angle_beta   90.00
_cell.angle_gamma   90.00
#
_symmetry.space_group_name_H-M   'P 1'
#
loop_
_entity.id
_entity.type
_entity.pdbx_description
1 polymer ?
#
loop_
_entity_poly.entity_id
_entity_poly.type
_entity_poly.pdbx_seq_one_letter_code
_entity_poly.pdbx_strand_id
1 'polypeptide(L)'
;EGVLDWNEKALEIMYACTLCGACDVGCKRNLDLEIELTLESLRVKAVKDGMGPMPAHKKIAENIVKKHNFYGSPHGKRTEWIPKRISPVKKADVLYFAGCTASYVNTEIARSTAKILKAAGTEFMLMPNEWCCGNTLFSVGMIDEAKALAQRNVNEMRKTGAKTLLTSCAEGYRMWKVDYPKLLNISTDDLGFKVVHLVEYVDEMIKNNALKMKKPFDTRMTYH
;
A
#
# COMPACT_ATOMS: atom_id res chain seq x y z
N GLU A 1 -8.27 7.87 37.62
CA GLU A 1 -7.84 8.51 36.36
C GLU A 1 -7.07 7.47 35.57
N GLY A 2 -7.55 7.12 34.37
CA GLY A 2 -7.07 5.96 33.60
C GLY A 2 -5.76 6.23 32.85
N VAL A 3 -4.69 6.52 33.58
CA VAL A 3 -3.34 6.66 32.99
C VAL A 3 -2.72 5.27 32.90
N LEU A 4 -2.48 4.80 31.67
CA LEU A 4 -1.75 3.56 31.43
C LEU A 4 -0.25 3.90 31.41
N ASP A 5 0.49 3.44 32.41
CA ASP A 5 1.95 3.48 32.36
C ASP A 5 2.46 2.49 31.32
N TRP A 6 3.41 2.96 30.50
CA TRP A 6 4.06 2.08 29.53
C TRP A 6 4.90 1.04 30.24
N ASN A 7 4.60 -0.23 29.97
CA ASN A 7 5.47 -1.34 30.31
C ASN A 7 5.61 -2.25 29.09
N GLU A 8 6.63 -3.12 29.12
CA GLU A 8 6.93 -4.01 28.01
C GLU A 8 5.74 -4.88 27.62
N LYS A 9 4.97 -5.38 28.61
CA LYS A 9 3.82 -6.24 28.35
C LYS A 9 2.69 -5.50 27.64
N ALA A 10 2.43 -4.25 28.01
CA ALA A 10 1.43 -3.42 27.35
C ALA A 10 1.80 -3.14 25.89
N LEU A 11 3.07 -2.84 25.61
CA LEU A 11 3.57 -2.65 24.24
C LEU A 11 3.46 -3.94 23.43
N GLU A 12 3.86 -5.09 24.00
CA GLU A 12 3.76 -6.40 23.36
C GLU A 12 2.32 -6.70 22.94
N ILE A 13 1.36 -6.56 23.86
CA ILE A 13 -0.07 -6.79 23.59
C ILE A 13 -0.59 -5.85 22.51
N MET A 14 -0.27 -4.55 22.62
CA MET A 14 -0.70 -3.54 21.66
C MET A 14 -0.16 -3.81 20.25
N TYR A 15 1.11 -4.19 20.13
CA TYR A 15 1.77 -4.48 18.85
C TYR A 15 1.48 -5.90 18.31
N ALA A 16 0.94 -6.81 19.12
CA ALA A 16 0.46 -8.12 18.65
C ALA A 16 -0.77 -8.01 17.74
N CYS A 17 -1.56 -6.94 17.88
CA CYS A 17 -2.67 -6.67 16.96
C CYS A 17 -2.13 -6.39 15.54
N THR A 18 -2.73 -6.98 14.52
CA THR A 18 -2.33 -6.73 13.12
C THR A 18 -3.03 -5.53 12.50
N LEU A 19 -3.93 -4.86 13.22
CA LEU A 19 -4.83 -3.82 12.70
C LEU A 19 -5.63 -4.34 11.49
N CYS A 20 -6.28 -5.50 11.65
CA CYS A 20 -7.10 -6.10 10.59
C CYS A 20 -8.55 -5.61 10.56
N GLY A 21 -8.96 -4.75 11.51
CA GLY A 21 -10.32 -4.22 11.60
C GLY A 21 -11.43 -5.23 11.94
N ALA A 22 -11.11 -6.51 12.16
CA ALA A 22 -12.14 -7.52 12.48
C ALA A 22 -12.92 -7.20 13.77
N CYS A 23 -12.24 -6.57 14.75
CA CYS A 23 -12.87 -6.10 15.98
C CYS A 23 -13.88 -4.97 15.71
N ASP A 24 -13.57 -4.02 14.84
CA ASP A 24 -14.47 -2.94 14.47
C ASP A 24 -15.70 -3.49 13.73
N VAL A 25 -15.52 -4.40 12.76
CA VAL A 25 -16.65 -5.00 12.03
C VAL A 25 -17.64 -5.70 12.98
N GLY A 26 -17.13 -6.40 14.00
CA GLY A 26 -17.98 -7.08 14.98
C GLY A 26 -18.57 -6.15 16.06
N CYS A 27 -17.74 -5.27 16.64
CA CYS A 27 -18.08 -4.52 17.85
C CYS A 27 -18.72 -3.17 17.54
N LYS A 28 -18.32 -2.48 16.47
CA LYS A 28 -18.88 -1.18 16.09
C LYS A 28 -20.38 -1.26 15.87
N ARG A 29 -20.84 -2.36 15.28
CA ARG A 29 -22.27 -2.63 15.05
C ARG A 29 -23.09 -2.63 16.34
N ASN A 30 -22.50 -3.02 17.46
CA ASN A 30 -23.23 -3.25 18.71
C ASN A 30 -23.00 -2.16 19.75
N LEU A 31 -21.84 -1.51 19.76
CA LEU A 31 -21.39 -0.63 20.85
C LEU A 31 -20.81 0.71 20.38
N ASP A 32 -20.79 0.98 19.07
CA ASP A 32 -20.16 2.18 18.47
C ASP A 32 -18.70 2.41 18.93
N LEU A 33 -17.95 1.29 19.03
CA LEU A 33 -16.53 1.31 19.40
C LEU A 33 -15.63 1.31 18.16
N GLU A 34 -14.66 2.22 18.16
CA GLU A 34 -13.60 2.34 17.16
C GLU A 34 -12.29 1.77 17.73
N ILE A 35 -12.24 0.45 17.88
CA ILE A 35 -11.12 -0.25 18.55
C ILE A 35 -9.85 -0.11 17.71
N GLU A 36 -9.96 -0.23 16.38
CA GLU A 36 -8.82 -0.07 15.48
C GLU A 36 -8.21 1.33 15.59
N LEU A 37 -9.03 2.39 15.52
CA LEU A 37 -8.56 3.78 15.68
C LEU A 37 -7.95 4.03 17.06
N THR A 38 -8.50 3.41 18.11
CA THR A 38 -7.96 3.48 19.47
C THR A 38 -6.56 2.87 19.51
N LEU A 39 -6.38 1.68 18.94
CA LEU A 39 -5.08 1.00 18.87
C LEU A 39 -4.07 1.74 18.01
N GLU A 40 -4.47 2.26 16.85
CA GLU A 40 -3.63 3.12 16.01
C GLU A 40 -3.17 4.34 16.82
N SER A 41 -4.08 5.03 17.50
CA SER A 41 -3.79 6.22 18.32
C SER A 41 -2.85 5.91 19.50
N LEU A 42 -3.03 4.75 20.16
CA LEU A 42 -2.15 4.30 21.23
C LEU A 42 -0.72 4.04 20.70
N ARG A 43 -0.58 3.46 19.50
CA ARG A 43 0.74 3.31 18.86
C ARG A 43 1.38 4.65 18.55
N VAL A 44 0.63 5.62 18.05
CA VAL A 44 1.14 6.99 17.83
C VAL A 44 1.64 7.59 19.14
N LYS A 45 0.86 7.46 20.23
CA LYS A 45 1.27 7.95 21.55
C LYS A 45 2.53 7.24 22.05
N ALA A 46 2.62 5.92 21.93
CA ALA A 46 3.79 5.16 22.34
C ALA A 46 5.06 5.61 21.61
N VAL A 47 4.98 5.89 20.30
CA VAL A 47 6.09 6.44 19.52
C VAL A 47 6.48 7.84 20.01
N LYS A 48 5.49 8.73 20.23
CA LYS A 48 5.74 10.09 20.74
C LYS A 48 6.39 10.10 22.12
N ASP A 49 6.00 9.16 22.98
CA ASP A 49 6.56 9.00 24.33
C ASP A 49 7.92 8.27 24.32
N GLY A 50 8.45 7.90 23.14
CA GLY A 50 9.76 7.24 22.99
C GLY A 50 9.77 5.75 23.29
N MET A 51 8.62 5.17 23.64
CA MET A 51 8.48 3.75 24.01
C MET A 51 8.30 2.83 22.79
N GLY A 52 7.68 3.36 21.72
CA GLY A 52 7.46 2.66 20.45
C GLY A 52 8.35 3.15 19.30
N PRO A 53 8.27 2.52 18.12
CA PRO A 53 7.67 1.21 17.91
C PRO A 53 8.60 0.10 18.39
N MET A 54 8.14 -1.17 18.38
CA MET A 54 8.98 -2.31 18.76
C MET A 54 10.30 -2.36 17.98
N PRO A 55 11.40 -2.91 18.56
CA PRO A 55 12.71 -2.94 17.90
C PRO A 55 12.71 -3.54 16.48
N ALA A 56 11.92 -4.59 16.25
CA ALA A 56 11.77 -5.19 14.92
C ALA A 56 11.18 -4.22 13.89
N HIS A 57 10.21 -3.39 14.31
CA HIS A 57 9.60 -2.37 13.45
C HIS A 57 10.57 -1.22 13.15
N LYS A 58 11.40 -0.81 14.13
CA LYS A 58 12.43 0.23 13.92
C LYS A 58 13.38 -0.14 12.78
N LYS A 59 13.82 -1.40 12.71
CA LYS A 59 14.67 -1.90 11.61
C LYS A 59 13.99 -1.77 10.24
N ILE A 60 12.70 -2.10 10.16
CA ILE A 60 11.93 -1.99 8.91
C ILE A 60 11.73 -0.50 8.54
N ALA A 61 11.43 0.34 9.51
CA ALA A 61 11.30 1.79 9.30
C ALA A 61 12.60 2.38 8.76
N GLU A 62 13.75 1.99 9.32
CA GLU A 62 15.06 2.39 8.81
C GLU A 62 15.31 1.93 7.37
N ASN A 63 14.90 0.72 7.00
CA ASN A 63 14.97 0.26 5.61
C ASN A 63 14.12 1.14 4.69
N ILE A 64 12.90 1.49 5.10
CA ILE A 64 12.02 2.36 4.32
C ILE A 64 12.64 3.75 4.14
N VAL A 65 13.19 4.34 5.20
CA VAL A 65 13.79 5.68 5.15
C VAL A 65 15.10 5.68 4.35
N LYS A 66 16.00 4.71 4.57
CA LYS A 66 17.36 4.71 3.99
C LYS A 66 17.44 4.03 2.62
N LYS A 67 16.61 3.02 2.37
CA LYS A 67 16.65 2.18 1.16
C LYS A 67 15.36 2.28 0.32
N HIS A 68 14.38 3.04 0.80
CA HIS A 68 13.13 3.32 0.09
C HIS A 68 12.26 2.07 -0.15
N ASN A 69 12.53 0.98 0.57
CA ASN A 69 11.77 -0.27 0.48
C ASN A 69 11.81 -1.04 1.81
N PHE A 70 10.79 -1.86 2.02
CA PHE A 70 10.58 -2.65 3.25
C PHE A 70 11.75 -3.59 3.57
N TYR A 71 12.33 -4.23 2.55
CA TYR A 71 13.30 -5.33 2.70
C TYR A 71 14.76 -4.86 2.81
N GLY A 72 15.03 -3.57 2.67
CA GLY A 72 16.40 -3.05 2.62
C GLY A 72 17.18 -3.46 1.36
N SER A 73 16.50 -3.97 0.34
CA SER A 73 17.11 -4.41 -0.91
C SER A 73 17.69 -3.23 -1.71
N PRO A 74 18.69 -3.44 -2.58
CA PRO A 74 19.21 -2.37 -3.43
C PRO A 74 18.12 -1.78 -4.33
N HIS A 75 18.01 -0.46 -4.35
CA HIS A 75 16.91 0.23 -5.03
C HIS A 75 16.86 -0.06 -6.54
N GLY A 76 18.03 -0.14 -7.20
CA GLY A 76 18.14 -0.42 -8.63
C GLY A 76 17.56 -1.78 -9.08
N LYS A 77 17.36 -2.74 -8.17
CA LYS A 77 16.77 -4.04 -8.50
C LYS A 77 15.25 -4.02 -8.64
N ARG A 78 14.59 -2.90 -8.32
CA ARG A 78 13.12 -2.80 -8.24
C ARG A 78 12.40 -3.21 -9.53
N THR A 79 13.02 -2.99 -10.68
CA THR A 79 12.42 -3.22 -12.00
C THR A 79 12.94 -4.50 -12.68
N GLU A 80 13.76 -5.32 -12.00
CA GLU A 80 14.31 -6.57 -12.56
C GLU A 80 13.21 -7.61 -12.89
N TRP A 81 12.02 -7.48 -12.30
CA TRP A 81 10.90 -8.38 -12.58
C TRP A 81 10.29 -8.20 -13.98
N ILE A 82 10.56 -7.10 -14.69
CA ILE A 82 9.92 -6.78 -15.97
C ILE A 82 10.22 -7.89 -17.01
N PRO A 83 9.19 -8.57 -17.57
CA PRO A 83 9.41 -9.58 -18.59
C PRO A 83 9.99 -8.98 -19.88
N LYS A 84 10.93 -9.67 -20.54
CA LYS A 84 11.54 -9.21 -21.82
C LYS A 84 10.55 -8.80 -22.93
N ARG A 85 9.34 -9.37 -22.93
CA ARG A 85 8.29 -9.10 -23.93
C ARG A 85 7.33 -7.97 -23.54
N ILE A 86 7.56 -7.30 -22.42
CA ILE A 86 6.74 -6.18 -21.93
C ILE A 86 7.69 -5.04 -21.66
N SER A 87 7.42 -3.89 -22.27
CA SER A 87 8.19 -2.67 -22.04
C SER A 87 7.21 -1.61 -21.57
N PRO A 88 7.21 -1.26 -20.27
CA PRO A 88 6.48 -0.08 -19.80
C PRO A 88 6.92 1.14 -20.59
N VAL A 89 5.96 1.99 -20.97
CA VAL A 89 6.24 3.20 -21.73
C VAL A 89 6.72 4.31 -20.79
N LYS A 90 7.37 5.34 -21.32
CA LYS A 90 7.86 6.47 -20.52
C LYS A 90 6.73 7.34 -19.94
N LYS A 91 5.61 7.42 -20.63
CA LYS A 91 4.44 8.22 -20.25
C LYS A 91 3.17 7.49 -20.69
N ALA A 92 2.23 7.32 -19.76
CA ALA A 92 0.92 6.71 -20.00
C ALA A 92 -0.10 7.32 -19.02
N ASP A 93 -1.38 7.16 -19.33
CA ASP A 93 -2.46 7.54 -18.42
C ASP A 93 -2.55 6.63 -17.19
N VAL A 94 -1.99 5.41 -17.27
CA VAL A 94 -1.93 4.44 -16.18
C VAL A 94 -0.49 4.29 -15.69
N LEU A 95 -0.27 4.57 -14.40
CA LEU A 95 0.95 4.24 -13.68
C LEU A 95 0.72 3.00 -12.84
N TYR A 96 1.52 1.96 -13.04
CA TYR A 96 1.53 0.79 -12.17
C TYR A 96 2.52 0.99 -11.02
N PHE A 97 1.99 1.10 -9.81
CA PHE A 97 2.74 1.08 -8.56
C PHE A 97 2.89 -0.36 -8.10
N ALA A 98 4.08 -0.93 -8.33
CA ALA A 98 4.34 -2.35 -8.06
C ALA A 98 4.45 -2.64 -6.56
N GLY A 99 4.95 -1.70 -5.78
CA GLY A 99 5.17 -1.87 -4.34
C GLY A 99 6.33 -2.82 -4.02
N CYS A 100 6.68 -2.93 -2.74
CA CYS A 100 7.90 -3.64 -2.33
C CYS A 100 7.83 -5.15 -2.59
N THR A 101 6.77 -5.83 -2.14
CA THR A 101 6.66 -7.29 -2.21
C THR A 101 6.67 -7.80 -3.65
N ALA A 102 5.85 -7.20 -4.53
CA ALA A 102 5.80 -7.59 -5.93
C ALA A 102 7.06 -7.17 -6.72
N SER A 103 7.86 -6.23 -6.21
CA SER A 103 9.13 -5.86 -6.84
C SER A 103 10.31 -6.75 -6.46
N TYR A 104 10.37 -7.23 -5.20
CA TYR A 104 11.57 -7.87 -4.65
C TYR A 104 11.42 -9.32 -4.21
N VAL A 105 10.22 -9.76 -3.81
CA VAL A 105 10.00 -11.10 -3.22
C VAL A 105 9.10 -11.94 -4.11
N ASN A 106 7.86 -11.48 -4.33
CA ASN A 106 6.82 -12.18 -5.09
C ASN A 106 6.68 -11.57 -6.49
N THR A 107 7.77 -11.60 -7.26
CA THR A 107 7.86 -10.95 -8.56
C THR A 107 6.87 -11.48 -9.61
N GLU A 108 6.32 -12.67 -9.40
CA GLU A 108 5.21 -13.23 -10.19
C GLU A 108 3.96 -12.35 -10.16
N ILE A 109 3.70 -11.61 -9.07
CA ILE A 109 2.55 -10.70 -8.97
C ILE A 109 2.71 -9.56 -9.96
N ALA A 110 3.86 -8.86 -9.95
CA ALA A 110 4.13 -7.76 -10.88
C ALA A 110 4.19 -8.23 -12.33
N ARG A 111 4.82 -9.39 -12.58
CA ARG A 111 4.86 -10.02 -13.92
C ARG A 111 3.47 -10.37 -14.43
N SER A 112 2.60 -10.90 -13.58
CA SER A 112 1.23 -11.26 -13.96
C SER A 112 0.37 -10.01 -14.19
N THR A 113 0.51 -9.00 -13.33
CA THR A 113 -0.13 -7.69 -13.51
C THR A 113 0.22 -7.08 -14.87
N ALA A 114 1.51 -7.03 -15.21
CA ALA A 114 1.96 -6.51 -16.49
C ALA A 114 1.43 -7.31 -17.70
N LYS A 115 1.35 -8.65 -17.58
CA LYS A 115 0.75 -9.51 -18.62
C LYS A 115 -0.73 -9.22 -18.81
N ILE A 116 -1.48 -9.02 -17.72
CA ILE A 116 -2.90 -8.66 -17.74
C ILE A 116 -3.09 -7.32 -18.44
N LEU A 117 -2.33 -6.29 -18.06
CA LEU A 117 -2.39 -4.97 -18.70
C LEU A 117 -2.09 -5.05 -20.20
N LYS A 118 -1.05 -5.79 -20.58
CA LYS A 118 -0.74 -6.03 -22.00
C LYS A 118 -1.87 -6.77 -22.73
N ALA A 119 -2.48 -7.78 -22.10
CA ALA A 119 -3.59 -8.53 -22.70
C ALA A 119 -4.86 -7.69 -22.88
N ALA A 120 -5.08 -6.71 -21.98
CA ALA A 120 -6.15 -5.72 -22.07
C ALA A 120 -5.82 -4.55 -23.02
N GLY A 121 -4.64 -4.56 -23.67
CA GLY A 121 -4.20 -3.44 -24.52
C GLY A 121 -3.91 -2.14 -23.77
N THR A 122 -3.75 -2.20 -22.45
CA THR A 122 -3.43 -1.03 -21.62
C THR A 122 -1.94 -0.70 -21.72
N GLU A 123 -1.62 0.48 -22.24
CA GLU A 123 -0.30 1.08 -22.07
C GLU A 123 -0.14 1.59 -20.63
N PHE A 124 0.98 1.25 -20.00
CA PHE A 124 1.28 1.65 -18.63
C PHE A 124 2.73 2.08 -18.48
N MET A 125 2.96 2.96 -17.52
CA MET A 125 4.28 3.38 -17.07
C MET A 125 4.56 2.89 -15.65
N LEU A 126 5.82 2.94 -15.25
CA LEU A 126 6.24 2.72 -13.85
C LEU A 126 6.66 4.06 -13.25
N MET A 127 6.56 4.16 -11.92
CA MET A 127 7.12 5.32 -11.21
C MET A 127 8.66 5.31 -11.30
N PRO A 128 9.31 6.34 -11.85
CA PRO A 128 10.76 6.33 -12.09
C PRO A 128 11.62 6.09 -10.84
N ASN A 129 11.15 6.58 -9.68
CA ASN A 129 11.81 6.43 -8.38
C ASN A 129 10.78 5.97 -7.35
N GLU A 130 10.22 4.78 -7.56
CA GLU A 130 9.16 4.23 -6.70
C GLU A 130 9.67 3.90 -5.30
N TRP A 131 9.08 4.54 -4.29
CA TRP A 131 9.37 4.26 -2.89
C TRP A 131 8.26 3.41 -2.26
N CYS A 132 8.54 2.83 -1.10
CA CYS A 132 7.54 2.12 -0.31
C CYS A 132 6.27 2.97 -0.12
N CYS A 133 5.10 2.32 -0.03
CA CYS A 133 3.83 2.98 0.28
C CYS A 133 3.74 3.50 1.72
N GLY A 134 4.66 3.11 2.61
CA GLY A 134 4.71 3.62 3.97
C GLY A 134 3.73 2.97 4.96
N ASN A 135 2.98 1.93 4.56
CA ASN A 135 2.03 1.25 5.43
C ASN A 135 2.62 0.84 6.79
N THR A 136 3.86 0.33 6.80
CA THR A 136 4.52 -0.04 8.06
C THR A 136 4.83 1.15 8.95
N LEU A 137 5.25 2.29 8.38
CA LEU A 137 5.50 3.51 9.17
C LEU A 137 4.20 3.98 9.83
N PHE A 138 3.12 4.01 9.04
CA PHE A 138 1.79 4.41 9.51
C PHE A 138 1.29 3.46 10.62
N SER A 139 1.20 2.16 10.34
CA SER A 139 0.61 1.16 11.23
C SER A 139 1.36 0.96 12.56
N VAL A 140 2.65 1.32 12.63
CA VAL A 140 3.43 1.22 13.86
C VAL A 140 3.46 2.52 14.67
N GLY A 141 2.82 3.59 14.19
CA GLY A 141 2.67 4.87 14.87
C GLY A 141 3.70 5.94 14.50
N MET A 142 4.56 5.69 13.50
CA MET A 142 5.56 6.64 13.00
C MET A 142 4.93 7.61 11.98
N ILE A 143 4.00 8.44 12.48
CA ILE A 143 3.12 9.27 11.66
C ILE A 143 3.88 10.38 10.92
N ASP A 144 4.92 10.97 11.51
CA ASP A 144 5.67 12.05 10.87
C ASP A 144 6.43 11.54 9.65
N GLU A 145 7.09 10.38 9.77
CA GLU A 145 7.76 9.71 8.65
C GLU A 145 6.77 9.22 7.60
N ALA A 146 5.62 8.68 8.02
CA ALA A 146 4.56 8.27 7.11
C ALA A 146 4.01 9.47 6.31
N LYS A 147 3.78 10.61 6.96
CA LYS A 147 3.31 11.84 6.32
C LYS A 147 4.33 12.43 5.34
N ALA A 148 5.61 12.46 5.73
CA ALA A 148 6.68 12.90 4.83
C ALA A 148 6.77 12.03 3.57
N LEU A 149 6.66 10.71 3.74
CA LEU A 149 6.66 9.76 2.63
C LEU A 149 5.42 9.90 1.74
N ALA A 150 4.23 10.09 2.34
CA ALA A 150 2.99 10.34 1.63
C ALA A 150 3.10 11.59 0.74
N GLN A 151 3.58 12.71 1.31
CA GLN A 151 3.76 13.96 0.58
C GLN A 151 4.68 13.80 -0.62
N ARG A 152 5.81 13.11 -0.43
CA ARG A 152 6.77 12.80 -1.48
C ARG A 152 6.15 11.93 -2.57
N ASN A 153 5.48 10.84 -2.19
CA ASN A 153 4.88 9.90 -3.14
C ASN A 153 3.77 10.56 -3.97
N VAL A 154 2.87 11.34 -3.34
CA VAL A 154 1.83 12.10 -4.06
C VAL A 154 2.45 13.11 -5.03
N ASN A 155 3.49 13.82 -4.62
CA ASN A 155 4.18 14.76 -5.51
C ASN A 155 4.85 14.07 -6.70
N GLU A 156 5.52 12.94 -6.49
CA GLU A 156 6.13 12.17 -7.58
C GLU A 156 5.07 11.60 -8.52
N MET A 157 3.95 11.10 -7.99
CA MET A 157 2.83 10.63 -8.81
C MET A 157 2.28 11.78 -9.68
N ARG A 158 2.00 12.94 -9.10
CA ARG A 158 1.51 14.12 -9.85
C ARG A 158 2.46 14.55 -10.96
N LYS A 159 3.78 14.54 -10.72
CA LYS A 159 4.79 14.88 -11.74
C LYS A 159 4.76 13.97 -12.97
N THR A 160 4.32 12.73 -12.82
CA THR A 160 4.21 11.80 -13.96
C THR A 160 3.12 12.23 -14.96
N GLY A 161 2.09 12.94 -14.49
CA GLY A 161 0.91 13.29 -15.27
C GLY A 161 -0.02 12.12 -15.58
N ALA A 162 0.21 10.94 -14.98
CA ALA A 162 -0.72 9.81 -15.09
C ALA A 162 -2.04 10.12 -14.37
N LYS A 163 -3.15 9.67 -14.95
CA LYS A 163 -4.51 9.91 -14.43
C LYS A 163 -4.97 8.81 -13.48
N THR A 164 -4.36 7.63 -13.57
CA THR A 164 -4.68 6.46 -12.76
C THR A 164 -3.42 5.87 -12.15
N LEU A 165 -3.40 5.76 -10.82
CA LEU A 165 -2.45 4.93 -10.07
C LEU A 165 -3.08 3.56 -9.85
N LEU A 166 -2.52 2.55 -10.50
CA LEU A 166 -2.90 1.15 -10.37
C LEU A 166 -1.97 0.45 -9.38
N THR A 167 -2.53 -0.37 -8.48
CA THR A 167 -1.73 -1.24 -7.61
C THR A 167 -2.36 -2.61 -7.45
N SER A 168 -1.52 -3.62 -7.18
CA SER A 168 -1.91 -5.02 -6.95
C SER A 168 -1.81 -5.43 -5.48
N CYS A 169 -1.49 -4.48 -4.60
CA CYS A 169 -1.30 -4.69 -3.16
C CYS A 169 -2.39 -3.95 -2.39
N ALA A 170 -3.09 -4.64 -1.49
CA ALA A 170 -4.20 -4.09 -0.71
C ALA A 170 -3.73 -2.96 0.23
N GLU A 171 -2.56 -3.12 0.86
CA GLU A 171 -1.98 -2.09 1.72
C GLU A 171 -1.55 -0.86 0.91
N GLY A 172 -0.96 -1.08 -0.26
CA GLY A 172 -0.66 0.00 -1.20
C GLY A 172 -1.93 0.76 -1.60
N TYR A 173 -2.98 0.02 -1.95
CA TYR A 173 -4.27 0.59 -2.34
C TYR A 173 -4.89 1.44 -1.21
N ARG A 174 -4.95 0.90 0.01
CA ARG A 174 -5.44 1.63 1.19
C ARG A 174 -4.61 2.88 1.46
N MET A 175 -3.28 2.76 1.48
CA MET A 175 -2.39 3.90 1.73
C MET A 175 -2.62 5.03 0.71
N TRP A 176 -2.64 4.71 -0.58
CA TRP A 176 -2.82 5.72 -1.62
C TRP A 176 -4.23 6.33 -1.62
N LYS A 177 -5.28 5.53 -1.43
CA LYS A 177 -6.68 5.97 -1.57
C LYS A 177 -7.25 6.62 -0.31
N VAL A 178 -6.83 6.16 0.87
CA VAL A 178 -7.43 6.50 2.16
C VAL A 178 -6.45 7.19 3.08
N ASP A 179 -5.30 6.58 3.39
CA ASP A 179 -4.44 7.08 4.46
C ASP A 179 -3.60 8.30 4.03
N TYR A 180 -3.14 8.37 2.79
CA TYR A 180 -2.45 9.54 2.27
C TYR A 180 -3.32 10.81 2.30
N PRO A 181 -4.57 10.81 1.79
CA PRO A 181 -5.48 11.95 1.98
C PRO A 181 -5.62 12.39 3.43
N LYS A 182 -5.84 11.44 4.36
CA LYS A 182 -5.94 11.72 5.80
C LYS A 182 -4.66 12.34 6.37
N LEU A 183 -3.50 11.74 6.10
CA LEU A 183 -2.18 12.21 6.57
C LEU A 183 -1.84 13.62 6.06
N LEU A 184 -2.27 13.93 4.83
CA LEU A 184 -2.04 15.22 4.19
C LEU A 184 -3.16 16.23 4.44
N ASN A 185 -4.23 15.84 5.14
CA ASN A 185 -5.41 16.65 5.40
C ASN A 185 -6.05 17.21 4.11
N ILE A 186 -6.22 16.33 3.13
CA ILE A 186 -6.87 16.61 1.84
C ILE A 186 -7.95 15.55 1.57
N SER A 187 -8.88 15.82 0.66
CA SER A 187 -9.81 14.80 0.18
C SER A 187 -9.13 13.84 -0.80
N THR A 188 -9.75 12.68 -1.04
CA THR A 188 -9.28 11.75 -2.09
C THR A 188 -9.31 12.41 -3.47
N ASP A 189 -10.26 13.31 -3.74
CA ASP A 189 -10.37 14.02 -5.03
C ASP A 189 -9.21 14.99 -5.25
N ASP A 190 -8.69 15.60 -4.17
CA ASP A 190 -7.55 16.51 -4.23
C ASP A 190 -6.24 15.82 -4.64
N LEU A 191 -6.17 14.48 -4.65
CA LEU A 191 -5.00 13.76 -5.16
C LEU A 191 -4.70 14.14 -6.62
N GLY A 192 -5.74 14.41 -7.42
CA GLY A 192 -5.63 14.75 -8.84
C GLY A 192 -5.42 13.54 -9.77
N PHE A 193 -5.58 12.32 -9.24
CA PHE A 193 -5.55 11.06 -9.99
C PHE A 193 -6.41 10.02 -9.28
N LYS A 194 -6.89 9.01 -10.02
CA LYS A 194 -7.66 7.90 -9.46
C LYS A 194 -6.73 6.83 -8.91
N VAL A 195 -7.06 6.26 -7.76
CA VAL A 195 -6.38 5.10 -7.19
C VAL A 195 -7.26 3.88 -7.39
N VAL A 196 -6.75 2.87 -8.10
CA VAL A 196 -7.52 1.68 -8.51
C VAL A 196 -6.75 0.41 -8.15
N HIS A 197 -7.43 -0.57 -7.55
CA HIS A 197 -6.85 -1.89 -7.32
C HIS A 197 -6.93 -2.74 -8.60
N LEU A 198 -5.97 -3.64 -8.81
CA LEU A 198 -5.91 -4.49 -10.00
C LEU A 198 -7.22 -5.24 -10.27
N VAL A 199 -7.88 -5.73 -9.23
CA VAL A 199 -9.15 -6.47 -9.37
C VAL A 199 -10.26 -5.57 -9.91
N GLU A 200 -10.38 -4.34 -9.41
CA GLU A 200 -11.34 -3.35 -9.92
C GLU A 200 -11.04 -3.02 -11.40
N TYR A 201 -9.77 -2.78 -11.71
CA TYR A 201 -9.36 -2.47 -13.08
C TYR A 201 -9.67 -3.63 -14.05
N VAL A 202 -9.40 -4.86 -13.64
CA VAL A 202 -9.66 -6.06 -14.45
C VAL A 202 -11.16 -6.28 -14.66
N ASP A 203 -11.98 -6.08 -13.63
CA ASP A 203 -13.43 -6.18 -13.74
C ASP A 203 -13.98 -5.17 -14.77
N GLU A 204 -13.51 -3.92 -14.74
CA GLU A 204 -13.86 -2.92 -15.76
C GLU A 204 -13.41 -3.32 -17.17
N MET A 205 -12.19 -3.86 -17.32
CA MET A 205 -11.67 -4.32 -18.61
C MET A 205 -12.44 -5.55 -19.16
N ILE A 206 -13.00 -6.38 -18.30
CA ILE A 206 -13.86 -7.48 -18.75
C ILE A 206 -15.21 -6.94 -19.21
N LYS A 207 -15.82 -6.05 -18.41
CA LYS A 207 -17.13 -5.43 -18.71
C LYS A 207 -17.12 -4.64 -20.03
N ASN A 208 -16.03 -3.95 -20.34
CA ASN A 208 -15.91 -3.16 -21.57
C ASN A 208 -15.36 -3.97 -22.78
N ASN A 209 -15.22 -5.30 -22.66
CA ASN A 209 -14.67 -6.20 -23.67
C ASN A 209 -13.18 -5.99 -24.05
N ALA A 210 -12.42 -5.17 -23.32
CA ALA A 210 -10.98 -5.00 -23.54
C ALA A 210 -10.18 -6.25 -23.14
N LEU A 211 -10.62 -6.96 -22.09
CA LEU A 211 -10.05 -8.23 -21.65
C LEU A 211 -11.05 -9.37 -21.84
N LYS A 212 -10.70 -10.36 -22.65
CA LYS A 212 -11.54 -11.54 -22.92
C LYS A 212 -10.93 -12.81 -22.37
N MET A 213 -11.68 -13.50 -21.52
CA MET A 213 -11.32 -14.82 -21.01
C MET A 213 -11.54 -15.86 -22.10
N LYS A 214 -10.46 -16.26 -22.80
CA LYS A 214 -10.53 -17.17 -23.96
C LYS A 214 -10.76 -18.63 -23.58
N LYS A 215 -10.38 -19.02 -22.36
CA LYS A 215 -10.47 -20.40 -21.88
C LYS A 215 -11.36 -20.43 -20.64
N PRO A 216 -12.28 -21.39 -20.54
CA PRO A 216 -13.01 -21.61 -19.30
C PRO A 216 -12.03 -21.95 -18.19
N PHE A 217 -12.27 -21.39 -17.01
CA PHE A 217 -11.49 -21.64 -15.81
C PHE A 217 -12.40 -22.37 -14.81
N ASP A 218 -12.48 -23.69 -14.95
CA ASP A 218 -13.32 -24.55 -14.12
C ASP A 218 -12.51 -25.09 -12.95
N THR A 219 -12.34 -24.27 -11.92
CA THR A 219 -11.60 -24.64 -10.72
C THR A 219 -12.25 -23.97 -9.52
N ARG A 220 -12.54 -24.77 -8.48
CA ARG A 220 -13.04 -24.24 -7.21
C ARG A 220 -11.91 -23.54 -6.47
N MET A 221 -12.12 -22.26 -6.15
CA MET A 221 -11.17 -21.45 -5.38
C MET A 221 -11.86 -20.91 -4.13
N THR A 222 -11.06 -20.65 -3.09
CA THR A 222 -11.49 -19.88 -1.92
C THR A 222 -11.06 -18.43 -2.10
N TYR A 223 -11.98 -17.51 -1.93
CA TYR A 223 -11.70 -16.07 -1.97
C TYR A 223 -11.13 -15.61 -0.62
N HIS A 224 -10.08 -14.79 -0.66
CA HIS A 224 -9.43 -14.16 0.49
C HIS A 224 -9.37 -12.66 0.28
#